data_AF-A0A535L8P6-F1
#
_entry.id   AF-A0A535L8P6-F1
#
_cell.length_a   1.000
_cell.length_b   1.000
_cell.length_c   1.000
_cell.angle_alpha   90.00
_cell.angle_beta   90.00
_cell.angle_gamma   90.00
#
_symmetry.space_group_name_H-M   'P 1'
#
loop_
_entity.id
_entity.type
_entity.pdbx_description
1 polymer ?
#
loop_
_entity_poly.entity_id
_entity_poly.type
_entity_poly.pdbx_seq_one_letter_code
_entity_poly.pdbx_strand_id
1 'polypeptide(L)'
;MKRSTMLDRYKPFVGEDLLAQIYQAAEPLSGLRILHVNTTAQGGGVAELLHALIPVMDELGINNTWQVISLDDTSNLFTAHLVDLLQGIEHGNIAQEDQHVFLDTLHRFALKSGIEHKQADIYFIHDFQLAPLATFFPRLRPALWMCHVDTANPDPGGKDYIEQFLDAYKVCVFNTPLSIFKDMPQEKAHVITPTIDPFAEKNRVIPPAKGLQMLARCGI
;
A
#
# COMPACT_ATOMS: atom_id res chain seq x y z
N MET A 1 -18.39 20.49 6.13
CA MET A 1 -16.91 20.37 5.93
C MET A 1 -16.35 21.50 5.04
N LYS A 2 -15.06 21.88 5.19
CA LYS A 2 -14.38 22.86 4.28
C LYS A 2 -14.18 22.22 2.90
N ARG A 3 -14.36 22.99 1.81
CA ARG A 3 -14.02 22.52 0.45
C ARG A 3 -12.50 22.39 0.29
N SER A 4 -12.07 21.29 -0.31
CA SER A 4 -10.69 20.97 -0.62
C SER A 4 -10.36 21.48 -2.02
N THR A 5 -9.40 22.40 -2.11
CA THR A 5 -8.89 22.89 -3.40
C THR A 5 -8.14 21.81 -4.16
N MET A 6 -7.51 20.87 -3.46
CA MET A 6 -6.84 19.72 -4.09
C MET A 6 -7.86 18.76 -4.70
N LEU A 7 -8.93 18.41 -3.97
CA LEU A 7 -9.98 17.54 -4.48
C LEU A 7 -10.77 18.19 -5.62
N ASP A 8 -11.11 19.48 -5.50
CA ASP A 8 -11.92 20.17 -6.50
C ASP A 8 -11.23 20.26 -7.87
N ARG A 9 -9.89 20.14 -7.94
CA ARG A 9 -9.14 20.03 -9.21
C ARG A 9 -9.53 18.81 -10.02
N TYR A 10 -10.04 17.75 -9.40
CA TYR A 10 -10.46 16.52 -10.10
C TYR A 10 -11.81 16.67 -10.79
N LYS A 11 -12.56 17.76 -10.55
CA LYS A 11 -13.90 18.01 -11.15
C LYS A 11 -13.97 17.76 -12.67
N PRO A 12 -12.99 18.17 -13.50
CA PRO A 12 -13.05 17.94 -14.95
C PRO A 12 -12.99 16.45 -15.36
N PHE A 13 -12.46 15.58 -14.49
CA PHE A 13 -12.31 14.15 -14.77
C PHE A 13 -13.48 13.32 -14.26
N VAL A 14 -14.04 13.68 -13.10
CA VAL A 14 -15.02 12.83 -12.40
C VAL A 14 -16.41 13.47 -12.24
N GLY A 15 -16.55 14.75 -12.58
CA GLY A 15 -17.80 15.48 -12.42
C GLY A 15 -18.08 15.91 -10.98
N GLU A 16 -19.15 16.68 -10.79
CA GLU A 16 -19.50 17.25 -9.48
C GLU A 16 -20.16 16.23 -8.54
N ASP A 17 -20.95 15.31 -9.09
CA ASP A 17 -21.70 14.32 -8.29
C ASP A 17 -20.77 13.38 -7.53
N LEU A 18 -19.68 12.91 -8.15
CA LEU A 18 -18.71 12.06 -7.46
C LEU A 18 -17.96 12.83 -6.38
N LEU A 19 -17.59 14.09 -6.63
CA LEU A 19 -16.95 14.92 -5.61
C LEU A 19 -17.87 15.15 -4.40
N ALA A 20 -19.17 15.36 -4.64
CA ALA A 20 -20.15 15.50 -3.56
C ALA A 20 -20.25 14.22 -2.72
N GLN A 21 -20.21 13.03 -3.35
CA GLN A 21 -20.18 11.74 -2.64
C GLN A 21 -18.92 11.58 -1.79
N ILE A 22 -17.74 11.96 -2.32
CA ILE A 22 -16.48 11.93 -1.56
C ILE A 22 -16.56 12.87 -0.34
N TYR A 23 -17.06 14.09 -0.53
CA TYR A 23 -17.23 15.02 0.59
C TYR A 23 -18.20 14.47 1.65
N GLN A 24 -19.33 13.89 1.24
CA GLN A 24 -20.31 13.30 2.17
C GLN A 24 -19.71 12.10 2.93
N ALA A 25 -18.91 11.27 2.27
CA ALA A 25 -18.24 10.13 2.90
C ALA A 25 -17.12 10.56 3.87
N ALA A 26 -16.42 11.65 3.58
CA ALA A 26 -15.32 12.15 4.40
C ALA A 26 -15.78 12.94 5.63
N GLU A 27 -16.96 13.58 5.59
CA GLU A 27 -17.47 14.38 6.70
C GLU A 27 -17.50 13.66 8.06
N PRO A 28 -18.03 12.42 8.19
CA PRO A 28 -18.00 11.70 9.47
C PRO A 28 -16.60 11.21 9.87
N LEU A 29 -15.61 11.26 8.98
CA LEU A 29 -14.23 10.84 9.23
C LEU A 29 -13.32 12.01 9.64
N SER A 30 -13.85 13.24 9.68
CA SER A 30 -13.06 14.40 10.07
C SER A 30 -12.51 14.26 11.50
N GLY A 31 -11.21 14.52 11.66
CA GLY A 31 -10.46 14.35 12.90
C GLY A 31 -9.80 12.98 13.06
N LEU A 32 -10.18 11.98 12.26
CA LEU A 32 -9.60 10.63 12.31
C LEU A 32 -8.10 10.68 12.01
N ARG A 33 -7.29 9.96 12.80
CA ARG A 33 -5.84 9.86 12.62
C ARG A 33 -5.50 8.55 11.95
N ILE A 34 -4.83 8.63 10.81
CA ILE A 34 -4.36 7.48 10.04
C ILE A 34 -2.84 7.47 10.00
N LEU A 35 -2.24 6.30 10.20
CA LEU A 35 -0.80 6.09 9.96
C LEU A 35 -0.62 5.12 8.80
N HIS A 36 0.00 5.59 7.72
CA HIS A 36 0.49 4.76 6.63
C HIS A 36 1.91 4.29 6.93
N VAL A 37 2.19 3.02 6.66
CA VAL A 37 3.51 2.41 6.86
C VAL A 37 3.92 1.66 5.60
N ASN A 38 5.06 2.02 5.02
CA ASN A 38 5.64 1.32 3.88
C ASN A 38 7.18 1.31 3.96
N THR A 39 7.84 0.79 2.94
CA THR A 39 9.30 0.58 2.94
C THR A 39 10.12 1.72 2.30
N THR A 40 9.48 2.64 1.58
CA THR A 40 10.18 3.75 0.91
C THR A 40 9.34 5.03 0.79
N ALA A 41 9.98 6.21 0.97
CA ALA A 41 9.36 7.52 0.72
C ALA A 41 9.45 7.96 -0.75
N GLN A 42 10.32 7.31 -1.54
CA GLN A 42 10.64 7.73 -2.91
C GLN A 42 10.82 6.49 -3.81
N GLY A 43 10.25 6.56 -5.02
CA GLY A 43 10.23 5.42 -5.92
C GLY A 43 9.17 4.38 -5.53
N GLY A 44 8.64 3.67 -6.54
CA GLY A 44 7.57 2.70 -6.36
C GLY A 44 6.16 3.30 -6.34
N GLY A 45 5.17 2.46 -6.64
CA GLY A 45 3.78 2.87 -6.80
C GLY A 45 3.13 3.37 -5.50
N VAL A 46 3.45 2.75 -4.36
CA VAL A 46 2.88 3.12 -3.05
C VAL A 46 3.32 4.52 -2.63
N ALA A 47 4.60 4.85 -2.74
CA ALA A 47 5.09 6.18 -2.40
C ALA A 47 4.41 7.26 -3.26
N GLU A 48 4.30 7.03 -4.57
CA GLU A 48 3.62 7.95 -5.48
C GLU A 48 2.13 8.11 -5.13
N LEU A 49 1.44 7.01 -4.82
CA LEU A 49 0.05 7.03 -4.36
C LEU A 49 -0.10 7.89 -3.11
N LEU A 50 0.74 7.68 -2.09
CA LEU A 50 0.66 8.42 -0.82
C LEU A 50 0.97 9.91 -0.99
N HIS A 51 1.93 10.28 -1.85
CA HIS A 51 2.21 11.68 -2.18
C HIS A 51 1.02 12.40 -2.82
N ALA A 52 0.19 11.69 -3.61
CA ALA A 52 -1.02 12.25 -4.19
C ALA A 52 -2.21 12.24 -3.22
N LEU A 53 -2.37 11.15 -2.46
CA LEU A 53 -3.56 10.90 -1.66
C LEU A 53 -3.59 11.68 -0.33
N ILE A 54 -2.47 11.70 0.41
CA ILE A 54 -2.40 12.30 1.74
C ILE A 54 -2.82 13.78 1.73
N PRO A 55 -2.31 14.65 0.82
CA PRO A 55 -2.70 16.06 0.81
C PRO A 55 -4.21 16.27 0.59
N VAL A 56 -4.86 15.42 -0.22
CA VAL A 56 -6.31 15.48 -0.44
C VAL A 56 -7.04 15.10 0.84
N MET A 57 -6.64 14.00 1.50
CA MET A 57 -7.26 13.53 2.73
C MET A 57 -7.08 14.53 3.89
N ASP A 58 -5.92 15.18 4.00
CA ASP A 58 -5.65 16.20 5.01
C ASP A 58 -6.55 17.43 4.81
N GLU A 59 -6.81 17.88 3.57
CA GLU A 59 -7.76 18.96 3.29
C GLU A 59 -9.22 18.58 3.60
N LEU A 60 -9.55 17.28 3.58
CA LEU A 60 -10.84 16.74 4.05
C LEU A 60 -10.91 16.60 5.59
N GLY A 61 -9.83 16.96 6.29
CA GLY A 61 -9.74 16.92 7.74
C GLY A 61 -9.48 15.52 8.31
N ILE A 62 -9.05 14.56 7.49
CA ILE A 62 -8.54 13.27 7.94
C ILE A 62 -7.05 13.45 8.15
N ASN A 63 -6.57 13.25 9.38
CA ASN A 63 -5.19 13.56 9.76
C ASN A 63 -4.27 12.38 9.41
N ASN A 64 -3.49 12.50 8.34
CA ASN A 64 -2.61 11.41 7.91
C ASN A 64 -1.17 11.63 8.39
N THR A 65 -0.53 10.52 8.75
CA THR A 65 0.90 10.45 9.00
C THR A 65 1.49 9.30 8.21
N TRP A 66 2.78 9.40 7.90
CA TRP A 66 3.47 8.40 7.10
C TRP A 66 4.80 8.02 7.75
N GLN A 67 4.97 6.72 8.01
CA GLN A 67 6.20 6.13 8.52
C GLN A 67 6.82 5.23 7.46
N VAL A 68 8.13 5.41 7.24
CA VAL A 68 8.92 4.52 6.40
C VAL A 68 9.77 3.61 7.26
N ILE A 69 9.76 2.32 6.96
CA ILE A 69 10.65 1.31 7.54
C ILE A 69 11.52 0.77 6.41
N SER A 70 12.71 1.34 6.25
CA SER A 70 13.65 0.91 5.22
C SER A 70 14.25 -0.44 5.56
N LEU A 71 14.31 -1.32 4.55
CA LEU A 71 14.89 -2.65 4.64
C LEU A 71 16.35 -2.62 4.18
N ASP A 72 17.17 -3.49 4.75
CA ASP A 72 18.55 -3.72 4.30
C ASP A 72 18.60 -4.66 3.08
N ASP A 73 19.79 -4.80 2.48
CA ASP A 73 19.96 -5.58 1.25
C ASP A 73 19.55 -7.05 1.43
N THR A 74 19.86 -7.64 2.57
CA THR A 74 19.46 -9.02 2.88
C THR A 74 17.94 -9.15 2.97
N SER A 75 17.26 -8.23 3.64
CA SER A 75 15.80 -8.20 3.71
C SER A 75 15.18 -7.93 2.34
N ASN A 76 15.80 -7.07 1.52
CA ASN A 76 15.35 -6.81 0.15
C ASN A 76 15.41 -8.08 -0.72
N LEU A 77 16.48 -8.87 -0.63
CA LEU A 77 16.59 -10.16 -1.32
C LEU A 77 15.52 -11.15 -0.87
N PHE A 78 15.27 -11.26 0.44
CA PHE A 78 14.19 -12.08 0.96
C PHE A 78 12.83 -11.65 0.40
N THR A 79 12.57 -10.34 0.39
CA THR A 79 11.30 -9.81 -0.11
C THR A 79 11.13 -9.93 -1.62
N ALA A 80 12.23 -9.92 -2.39
CA ALA A 80 12.21 -10.19 -3.82
C ALA A 80 11.77 -11.65 -4.09
N HIS A 81 12.37 -12.61 -3.40
CA HIS A 81 11.96 -14.01 -3.47
C HIS A 81 10.49 -14.21 -3.06
N LEU A 82 10.08 -13.55 -1.96
CA LEU A 82 8.70 -13.63 -1.48
C LEU A 82 7.68 -13.08 -2.48
N VAL A 83 7.96 -11.96 -3.17
CA VAL A 83 7.02 -11.45 -4.19
C VAL A 83 6.93 -12.38 -5.39
N ASP A 84 8.03 -13.00 -5.80
CA ASP A 84 8.02 -13.97 -6.91
C ASP A 84 7.19 -15.21 -6.56
N LEU A 85 7.25 -15.69 -5.31
CA LEU A 85 6.34 -16.73 -4.82
C LEU A 85 4.89 -16.26 -4.81
N LEU A 86 4.60 -15.06 -4.30
CA LEU A 86 3.24 -14.51 -4.23
C LEU A 86 2.62 -14.27 -5.61
N GLN A 87 3.44 -13.98 -6.62
CA GLN A 87 3.02 -13.82 -8.01
C GLN A 87 2.99 -15.15 -8.79
N GLY A 88 3.42 -16.25 -8.19
CA GLY A 88 3.52 -17.56 -8.83
C GLY A 88 4.59 -17.64 -9.92
N ILE A 89 5.60 -16.77 -9.86
CA ILE A 89 6.77 -16.75 -10.74
C ILE A 89 7.77 -17.81 -10.29
N GLU A 90 8.00 -17.89 -8.99
CA GLU A 90 8.83 -18.92 -8.35
C GLU A 90 7.97 -19.91 -7.57
N HIS A 91 8.55 -21.05 -7.24
CA HIS A 91 7.87 -22.14 -6.53
C HIS A 91 8.73 -22.73 -5.42
N GLY A 92 8.07 -23.14 -4.33
CA GLY A 92 8.73 -23.82 -3.22
C GLY A 92 8.48 -23.15 -1.88
N ASN A 93 9.25 -23.54 -0.87
CA ASN A 93 9.08 -23.04 0.49
C ASN A 93 10.20 -22.07 0.84
N ILE A 94 9.85 -21.07 1.64
CA ILE A 94 10.84 -20.21 2.30
C ILE A 94 11.39 -20.96 3.51
N ALA A 95 12.70 -21.16 3.58
CA ALA A 95 13.33 -21.86 4.69
C ALA A 95 13.02 -21.17 6.04
N GLN A 96 12.82 -21.94 7.10
CA GLN A 96 12.44 -21.39 8.41
C GLN A 96 13.53 -20.48 8.98
N GLU A 97 14.79 -20.80 8.73
CA GLU A 97 15.93 -19.99 9.11
C GLU A 97 15.89 -18.62 8.42
N ASP A 98 15.58 -18.57 7.13
CA ASP A 98 15.47 -17.32 6.36
C ASP A 98 14.30 -16.47 6.86
N GLN A 99 13.15 -17.10 7.13
CA GLN A 99 12.00 -16.44 7.74
C GLN A 99 12.39 -15.82 9.09
N HIS A 100 13.08 -16.59 9.95
CA HIS A 100 13.49 -16.11 11.27
C HIS A 100 14.44 -14.92 11.18
N VAL A 101 15.45 -14.99 10.30
CA VAL A 101 16.41 -13.90 10.08
C VAL A 101 15.71 -12.63 9.60
N PHE A 102 14.79 -12.76 8.65
CA PHE A 102 14.00 -11.63 8.16
C PHE A 102 13.11 -11.04 9.26
N LEU A 103 12.37 -11.87 9.99
CA LEU A 103 11.44 -11.42 11.04
C LEU A 103 12.16 -10.70 12.19
N ASP A 104 13.30 -11.23 12.66
CA ASP A 104 14.13 -10.56 13.69
C ASP A 104 14.65 -9.21 13.19
N THR A 105 15.14 -9.18 11.95
CA THR A 105 15.67 -7.95 11.34
C THR A 105 14.58 -6.90 11.14
N LEU A 106 13.42 -7.28 10.60
CA LEU A 106 12.26 -6.41 10.44
C LEU A 106 11.78 -5.87 11.79
N HIS A 107 11.72 -6.71 12.82
CA HIS A 107 11.33 -6.29 14.17
C HIS A 107 12.29 -5.21 14.72
N ARG A 108 13.60 -5.39 14.55
CA ARG A 108 14.61 -4.39 14.94
C ARG A 108 14.48 -3.08 14.16
N PHE A 109 14.25 -3.14 12.85
CA PHE A 109 14.04 -1.92 12.04
C PHE A 109 12.75 -1.20 12.43
N ALA A 110 11.68 -1.92 12.71
CA ALA A 110 10.43 -1.36 13.20
C ALA A 110 10.63 -0.65 14.55
N LEU A 111 11.31 -1.27 15.52
CA LEU A 111 11.65 -0.63 16.80
C LEU A 111 12.49 0.64 16.59
N LYS A 112 13.54 0.56 15.76
CA LYS A 112 14.41 1.70 15.45
C LYS A 112 13.66 2.86 14.79
N SER A 113 12.63 2.57 14.00
CA SER A 113 11.77 3.60 13.39
C SER A 113 10.89 4.35 14.42
N GLY A 114 10.74 3.80 15.63
CA GLY A 114 9.87 4.35 16.67
C GLY A 114 8.38 4.14 16.40
N ILE A 115 8.03 3.21 15.49
CA ILE A 115 6.63 2.96 15.09
C ILE A 115 5.74 2.61 16.29
N GLU A 116 6.28 1.93 17.31
CA GLU A 116 5.54 1.54 18.50
C GLU A 116 5.08 2.72 19.38
N HIS A 117 5.64 3.91 19.15
CA HIS A 117 5.27 5.16 19.82
C HIS A 117 4.33 6.03 18.99
N LYS A 118 4.06 5.66 17.73
CA LYS A 118 3.14 6.39 16.85
C LYS A 118 1.71 6.00 17.20
N GLN A 119 0.88 7.00 17.51
CA GLN A 119 -0.53 6.79 17.81
C GLN A 119 -1.40 7.27 16.66
N ALA A 120 -2.20 6.35 16.13
CA ALA A 120 -3.26 6.60 15.17
C ALA A 120 -4.53 5.85 15.59
N ASP A 121 -5.66 6.24 15.02
CA ASP A 121 -6.93 5.55 15.23
C ASP A 121 -7.02 4.32 14.31
N ILE A 122 -6.38 4.37 13.13
CA ILE A 122 -6.29 3.27 12.17
C ILE A 122 -4.88 3.24 11.54
N TYR A 123 -4.36 2.04 11.33
CA TYR A 123 -3.05 1.80 10.71
C TYR A 123 -3.19 1.14 9.35
N PHE A 124 -2.52 1.68 8.33
CA PHE A 124 -2.47 1.12 6.98
C PHE A 124 -1.05 0.58 6.76
N ILE A 125 -0.93 -0.74 6.70
CA ILE A 125 0.35 -1.41 6.49
C ILE A 125 0.43 -1.83 5.03
N HIS A 126 1.35 -1.22 4.29
CA HIS A 126 1.47 -1.41 2.85
C HIS A 126 2.44 -2.54 2.53
N ASP A 127 1.98 -3.40 1.63
CA ASP A 127 2.66 -4.54 1.03
C ASP A 127 3.07 -5.66 1.98
N PHE A 128 3.53 -6.74 1.35
CA PHE A 128 3.85 -8.02 1.94
C PHE A 128 5.10 -7.97 2.84
N GLN A 129 6.04 -7.04 2.60
CA GLN A 129 7.26 -6.93 3.42
C GLN A 129 6.95 -6.55 4.87
N LEU A 130 5.86 -5.82 5.09
CA LEU A 130 5.48 -5.29 6.40
C LEU A 130 4.30 -6.03 7.03
N ALA A 131 3.76 -7.07 6.37
CA ALA A 131 2.68 -7.89 6.91
C ALA A 131 2.91 -8.33 8.37
N PRO A 132 4.13 -8.66 8.85
CA PRO A 132 4.35 -9.05 10.24
C PRO A 132 4.10 -7.96 11.30
N LEU A 133 4.06 -6.67 10.94
CA LEU A 133 4.09 -5.56 11.90
C LEU A 133 2.91 -5.55 12.88
N ALA A 134 1.68 -5.79 12.41
CA ALA A 134 0.51 -5.81 13.29
C ALA A 134 0.54 -7.00 14.25
N THR A 135 1.26 -8.09 13.91
CA THR A 135 1.51 -9.22 14.82
C THR A 135 2.56 -8.85 15.87
N PHE A 136 3.67 -8.25 15.46
CA PHE A 136 4.75 -7.81 16.34
C PHE A 136 4.30 -6.76 17.36
N PHE A 137 3.48 -5.80 16.92
CA PHE A 137 3.07 -4.66 17.72
C PHE A 137 1.54 -4.59 17.80
N PRO A 138 0.89 -5.24 18.79
CA PRO A 138 -0.55 -5.19 18.96
C PRO A 138 -1.15 -3.78 19.10
N ARG A 139 -0.33 -2.78 19.46
CA ARG A 139 -0.72 -1.35 19.49
C ARG A 139 -1.01 -0.76 18.10
N LEU A 140 -0.50 -1.36 17.03
CA LEU A 140 -0.80 -0.96 15.65
C LEU A 140 -2.16 -1.49 15.18
N ARG A 141 -3.10 -1.78 16.09
CA ARG A 141 -4.44 -2.29 15.77
C ARG A 141 -5.50 -1.28 16.23
N PRO A 142 -6.58 -1.06 15.47
CA PRO A 142 -6.97 -1.79 14.27
C PRO A 142 -6.10 -1.45 13.04
N ALA A 143 -5.73 -2.49 12.28
CA ALA A 143 -4.87 -2.39 11.10
C ALA A 143 -5.60 -2.86 9.84
N LEU A 144 -5.28 -2.24 8.71
CA LEU A 144 -5.56 -2.72 7.38
C LEU A 144 -4.25 -3.13 6.72
N TRP A 145 -4.23 -4.32 6.12
CA TRP A 145 -3.11 -4.74 5.27
C TRP A 145 -3.46 -4.42 3.82
N MET A 146 -2.60 -3.68 3.14
CA MET A 146 -2.79 -3.27 1.75
C MET A 146 -1.84 -4.06 0.85
N CYS A 147 -2.34 -5.08 0.16
CA CYS A 147 -1.58 -5.87 -0.81
C CYS A 147 -1.59 -5.18 -2.18
N HIS A 148 -0.44 -4.65 -2.63
CA HIS A 148 -0.33 -3.97 -3.93
C HIS A 148 0.25 -4.86 -5.03
N VAL A 149 0.59 -6.11 -4.72
CA VAL A 149 1.09 -7.09 -5.70
C VAL A 149 -0.02 -8.01 -6.18
N ASP A 150 0.20 -8.66 -7.32
CA ASP A 150 -0.75 -9.66 -7.81
C ASP A 150 -0.58 -10.97 -7.04
N THR A 151 -1.66 -11.43 -6.44
CA THR A 151 -1.76 -12.70 -5.71
C THR A 151 -2.84 -13.59 -6.30
N ALA A 152 -3.10 -13.52 -7.61
CA ALA A 152 -4.12 -14.33 -8.26
C ALA A 152 -3.77 -15.82 -8.33
N ASN A 153 -2.49 -16.14 -8.48
CA ASN A 153 -2.00 -17.52 -8.52
C ASN A 153 -0.72 -17.68 -7.67
N PRO A 154 -0.80 -17.45 -6.35
CA PRO A 154 0.38 -17.49 -5.50
C PRO A 154 0.85 -18.94 -5.34
N ASP A 155 2.17 -19.12 -5.24
CA ASP A 155 2.74 -20.36 -4.76
C ASP A 155 2.31 -20.62 -3.30
N PRO A 156 2.01 -21.88 -2.91
CA PRO A 156 1.64 -22.19 -1.54
C PRO A 156 2.66 -21.71 -0.50
N GLY A 157 3.97 -21.78 -0.75
CA GLY A 157 4.97 -21.38 0.23
C GLY A 157 4.96 -19.87 0.52
N GLY A 158 4.74 -19.04 -0.50
CA GLY A 158 4.61 -17.59 -0.33
C GLY A 158 3.30 -17.21 0.37
N LYS A 159 2.20 -17.88 0.00
CA LYS A 159 0.90 -17.70 0.64
C LYS A 159 0.94 -18.11 2.12
N ASP A 160 1.43 -19.31 2.43
CA ASP A 160 1.56 -19.86 3.78
C ASP A 160 2.43 -18.94 4.66
N TYR A 161 3.46 -18.31 4.11
CA TYR A 161 4.24 -17.30 4.83
C TYR A 161 3.38 -16.09 5.24
N ILE A 162 2.67 -15.48 4.30
CA ILE A 162 1.91 -14.25 4.58
C ILE A 162 0.72 -14.51 5.51
N GLU A 163 0.03 -15.64 5.34
CA GLU A 163 -1.16 -15.96 6.13
C GLU A 163 -0.90 -16.07 7.64
N GLN A 164 0.35 -16.36 8.05
CA GLN A 164 0.77 -16.34 9.46
C GLN A 164 0.51 -15.00 10.15
N PHE A 165 0.41 -13.90 9.39
CA PHE A 165 0.31 -12.56 9.95
C PHE A 165 -1.06 -11.90 9.74
N LEU A 166 -1.88 -12.42 8.82
CA LEU A 166 -3.08 -11.72 8.38
C LEU A 166 -4.16 -11.62 9.47
N ASP A 167 -4.18 -12.50 10.46
CA ASP A 167 -5.12 -12.46 11.59
C ASP A 167 -4.99 -11.23 12.49
N ALA A 168 -3.85 -10.54 12.45
CA ALA A 168 -3.68 -9.27 13.15
C ALA A 168 -4.42 -8.10 12.47
N TYR A 169 -4.90 -8.28 11.24
CA TYR A 169 -5.53 -7.23 10.44
C TYR A 169 -7.05 -7.37 10.42
N LYS A 170 -7.73 -6.24 10.57
CA LYS A 170 -9.19 -6.18 10.51
C LYS A 170 -9.71 -6.40 9.09
N VAL A 171 -8.96 -5.89 8.11
CA VAL A 171 -9.24 -5.99 6.68
C VAL A 171 -7.93 -6.18 5.92
N CYS A 172 -7.96 -7.02 4.89
CA CYS A 172 -6.93 -7.20 3.89
C CYS A 172 -7.46 -6.65 2.55
N VAL A 173 -6.78 -5.67 2.00
CA VAL A 173 -7.16 -5.00 0.76
C VAL A 173 -6.30 -5.53 -0.39
N PHE A 174 -6.94 -5.87 -1.49
CA PHE A 174 -6.30 -6.37 -2.72
C PHE A 174 -6.63 -5.48 -3.91
N ASN A 175 -5.80 -5.55 -4.95
CA ASN A 175 -5.99 -4.77 -6.17
C ASN A 175 -7.19 -5.24 -7.02
N THR A 176 -7.45 -6.55 -7.02
CA THR A 176 -8.52 -7.17 -7.82
C THR A 176 -9.19 -8.29 -7.04
N PRO A 177 -10.43 -8.68 -7.38
CA PRO A 177 -11.08 -9.84 -6.78
C PRO A 177 -10.30 -11.15 -7.03
N LEU A 178 -9.58 -11.24 -8.16
CA LEU A 178 -8.80 -12.42 -8.52
C LEU A 178 -7.61 -12.60 -7.57
N SER A 179 -7.06 -11.51 -7.05
CA SER A 179 -5.90 -11.53 -6.15
C SER A 179 -6.27 -11.93 -4.71
N ILE A 180 -7.55 -12.08 -4.36
CA ILE A 180 -7.96 -12.51 -3.02
C ILE A 180 -7.61 -13.98 -2.82
N PHE A 181 -6.96 -14.32 -1.71
CA PHE A 181 -6.71 -15.72 -1.34
C PHE A 181 -8.03 -16.50 -1.21
N LYS A 182 -8.11 -17.68 -1.85
CA LYS A 182 -9.36 -18.43 -2.05
C LYS A 182 -10.10 -18.82 -0.77
N ASP A 183 -9.38 -18.96 0.32
CA ASP A 183 -9.79 -19.38 1.65
C ASP A 183 -9.88 -18.21 2.65
N MET A 184 -9.64 -16.97 2.21
CA MET A 184 -9.83 -15.80 3.05
C MET A 184 -11.32 -15.54 3.31
N PRO A 185 -11.74 -15.29 4.57
CA PRO A 185 -13.11 -14.90 4.87
C PRO A 185 -13.54 -13.63 4.11
N GLN A 186 -14.73 -13.66 3.52
CA GLN A 186 -15.23 -12.57 2.67
C GLN A 186 -15.30 -11.23 3.41
N GLU A 187 -15.63 -11.24 4.71
CA GLU A 187 -15.70 -10.06 5.56
C GLU A 187 -14.34 -9.42 5.86
N LYS A 188 -13.24 -10.17 5.64
CA LYS A 188 -11.87 -9.71 5.83
C LYS A 188 -11.27 -9.18 4.53
N ALA A 189 -11.75 -9.64 3.38
CA ALA A 189 -11.23 -9.25 2.08
C ALA A 189 -11.97 -8.02 1.51
N HIS A 190 -11.21 -7.01 1.09
CA HIS A 190 -11.72 -5.88 0.33
C HIS A 190 -10.90 -5.65 -0.93
N VAL A 191 -11.52 -5.03 -1.94
CA VAL A 191 -10.84 -4.71 -3.20
C VAL A 191 -10.82 -3.20 -3.38
N ILE A 192 -9.64 -2.65 -3.58
CA ILE A 192 -9.43 -1.27 -4.03
C ILE A 192 -8.55 -1.34 -5.27
N THR A 193 -9.13 -1.02 -6.43
CA THR A 193 -8.40 -1.04 -7.69
C THR A 193 -7.32 0.04 -7.70
N PRO A 194 -6.08 -0.27 -8.13
CA PRO A 194 -5.02 0.71 -8.28
C PRO A 194 -5.48 1.92 -9.11
N THR A 195 -5.10 3.10 -8.64
CA THR A 195 -5.47 4.37 -9.26
C THR A 195 -4.25 5.09 -9.81
N ILE A 196 -4.48 6.03 -10.72
CA ILE A 196 -3.47 6.97 -11.19
C ILE A 196 -3.84 8.39 -10.74
N ASP A 197 -2.84 9.22 -10.46
CA ASP A 197 -3.06 10.67 -10.36
C ASP A 197 -2.94 11.30 -11.76
N PRO A 198 -4.03 11.78 -12.39
CA PRO A 198 -3.99 12.44 -13.70
C PRO A 198 -3.08 13.68 -13.74
N PHE A 199 -2.71 14.25 -12.59
CA PHE A 199 -1.80 15.39 -12.51
C PHE A 199 -0.32 15.01 -12.36
N ALA A 200 0.00 13.74 -12.12
CA ALA A 200 1.38 13.28 -12.04
C ALA A 200 2.08 13.36 -13.41
N GLU A 201 3.38 13.68 -13.42
CA GLU A 201 4.15 13.89 -14.66
C GLU A 201 4.08 12.68 -15.60
N LYS A 202 4.07 11.46 -15.06
CA LYS A 202 3.98 10.21 -15.84
C LYS A 202 2.64 10.02 -16.56
N ASN A 203 1.57 10.65 -16.06
CA ASN A 203 0.21 10.55 -16.60
C ASN A 203 -0.16 11.76 -17.46
N ARG A 204 0.75 12.74 -17.60
CA ARG A 204 0.50 13.91 -18.43
C ARG A 204 0.32 13.51 -19.89
N VAL A 205 -0.72 14.03 -20.53
CA VAL A 205 -0.94 13.84 -21.96
C VAL A 205 0.25 14.42 -22.75
N ILE A 206 0.88 13.59 -23.57
CA ILE A 206 1.97 13.97 -24.47
C ILE A 206 1.44 13.96 -25.91
N PRO A 207 1.61 15.04 -26.69
CA PRO A 207 1.25 15.04 -28.10
C PRO A 207 2.03 13.96 -28.88
N PRO A 208 1.39 13.24 -29.83
CA PRO A 208 2.04 12.14 -30.56
C PRO A 208 3.39 12.51 -31.17
N ALA A 209 3.53 13.71 -31.75
CA ALA A 209 4.79 14.19 -32.33
C ALA A 209 5.94 14.28 -31.30
N LYS A 210 5.64 14.73 -30.07
CA LYS A 210 6.62 14.77 -28.98
C LYS A 210 6.95 13.37 -28.50
N GLY A 211 5.95 12.47 -28.44
CA GLY A 211 6.17 11.05 -28.14
C GLY A 211 7.13 10.39 -29.12
N LEU A 212 6.94 10.57 -30.43
CA LEU A 212 7.83 10.05 -31.47
C LEU A 212 9.26 10.59 -31.35
N GLN A 213 9.44 11.88 -31.03
CA GLN A 213 10.77 12.44 -30.81
C GLN A 213 11.46 11.82 -29.59
N MET A 214 10.72 11.50 -28.54
CA MET A 214 11.27 10.84 -27.34
C MET A 214 11.69 9.40 -27.65
N LEU A 215 10.86 8.65 -28.38
CA LEU A 215 11.18 7.28 -28.81
C LEU A 215 12.44 7.25 -29.70
N ALA A 216 12.53 8.15 -30.68
CA ALA A 216 13.68 8.24 -31.57
C ALA A 216 15.00 8.53 -30.82
N ARG A 217 14.95 9.34 -29.74
CA ARG A 217 16.13 9.60 -28.87
C ARG A 217 16.56 8.36 -28.09
N CYS A 218 15.63 7.44 -27.84
CA CYS A 218 15.90 6.14 -27.21
C CYS A 218 16.26 5.05 -28.25
N GLY A 219 16.30 5.37 -29.54
CA GLY A 219 16.60 4.41 -30.61
C GLY A 219 15.44 3.47 -30.96
N ILE A 220 14.20 3.83 -30.58
CA ILE A 220 12.95 3.13 -30.95
C ILE A 220 12.28 3.86 -32.12
#